data_AF-A0A7W5B5B4-F1
#
_entry.id   AF-A0A7W5B5B4-F1
#
_cell.length_a   1.000
_cell.length_b   1.000
_cell.length_c   1.000
_cell.angle_alpha   90.00
_cell.angle_beta   90.00
_cell.angle_gamma   90.00
#
_symmetry.space_group_name_H-M   'P 1'
#
loop_
_entity.id
_entity.type
_entity.pdbx_description
1 polymer ?
#
loop_
_entity_poly.entity_id
_entity_poly.type
_entity_poly.pdbx_seq_one_letter_code
_entity_poly.pdbx_strand_id
1 'polypeptide(L)'
;MEQPLVIDKREFPGGYVVQLKGELTRASEQDLLGRFTVENEQIRFLALDLTEVAYINSGGMAVLIRLARTAKKSGTHTFVWGITAHYEKLFRMVGLTEWVMLYPNEFAVMQRIEALGQQ
;
A
#
# COMPACT_ATOMS: atom_id res chain seq x y z
N MET A 1 -11.02 -17.63 -13.12
CA MET A 1 -11.90 -16.87 -12.22
C MET A 1 -10.98 -15.95 -11.44
N GLU A 2 -11.19 -14.63 -11.51
CA GLU A 2 -10.42 -13.67 -10.71
C GLU A 2 -10.74 -13.91 -9.23
N GLN A 3 -9.72 -14.04 -8.38
CA GLN A 3 -9.93 -14.13 -6.93
C GLN A 3 -10.27 -12.73 -6.37
N PRO A 4 -11.34 -12.60 -5.57
CA PRO A 4 -11.70 -11.31 -4.99
C PRO A 4 -10.56 -10.82 -4.07
N LEU A 5 -10.37 -9.50 -4.04
CA LEU A 5 -9.41 -8.89 -3.13
C LEU A 5 -9.98 -8.93 -1.71
N VAL A 6 -9.25 -9.56 -0.80
CA VAL A 6 -9.50 -9.46 0.64
C VAL A 6 -8.55 -8.42 1.22
N ILE A 7 -9.09 -7.58 2.10
CA ILE A 7 -8.37 -6.46 2.72
C ILE A 7 -8.54 -6.57 4.23
N ASP A 8 -7.43 -6.85 4.92
CA ASP A 8 -7.34 -6.83 6.37
C ASP A 8 -6.62 -5.55 6.83
N LYS A 9 -7.13 -4.91 7.88
CA LYS A 9 -6.54 -3.68 8.45
C LYS A 9 -6.09 -3.96 9.88
N ARG A 10 -4.89 -3.49 10.22
CA ARG A 10 -4.38 -3.46 11.61
C ARG A 10 -3.85 -2.08 11.94
N GLU A 11 -4.41 -1.47 12.97
CA GLU A 11 -4.01 -0.13 13.44
C GLU A 11 -2.75 -0.19 14.32
N PHE A 12 -2.01 0.90 14.30
CA PHE A 12 -0.88 1.16 15.18
C PHE A 12 -0.77 2.66 15.46
N PRO A 13 0.07 3.11 16.42
CA PRO A 13 0.22 4.52 16.71
C PRO A 13 0.62 5.35 15.48
N GLY A 14 -0.29 6.23 15.02
CA GLY A 14 -0.06 7.14 13.90
C GLY A 14 -0.34 6.57 12.51
N GLY A 15 -0.89 5.36 12.39
CA GLY A 15 -1.17 4.76 11.10
C GLY A 15 -1.82 3.38 11.15
N TYR A 16 -1.85 2.71 9.99
CA TYR A 16 -2.31 1.33 9.91
C TYR A 16 -1.59 0.55 8.80
N VAL A 17 -1.53 -0.76 9.02
CA VAL A 17 -1.15 -1.75 8.03
C VAL A 17 -2.40 -2.22 7.31
N VAL A 18 -2.35 -2.25 5.99
CA VAL A 18 -3.35 -2.87 5.11
C VAL A 18 -2.71 -4.08 4.45
N GLN A 19 -3.22 -5.27 4.79
CA GLN A 19 -2.83 -6.51 4.14
C GLN A 19 -3.80 -6.82 3.00
N LEU A 20 -3.22 -7.03 1.82
CA LEU A 20 -3.96 -7.28 0.59
C LEU A 20 -3.74 -8.74 0.17
N LYS A 21 -4.83 -9.47 -0.03
CA LYS A 21 -4.81 -10.90 -0.40
C LYS A 21 -5.65 -11.14 -1.64
N GLY A 22 -5.13 -11.90 -2.60
CA GLY A 22 -5.81 -12.19 -3.86
C GLY A 22 -5.35 -11.31 -5.02
N GLU A 23 -6.27 -10.82 -5.85
CA GLU A 23 -5.94 -10.09 -7.09
C GLU A 23 -6.21 -8.60 -6.99
N LEU A 24 -5.20 -7.79 -7.32
CA LEU A 24 -5.35 -6.35 -7.49
C LEU A 24 -5.73 -6.03 -8.93
N THR A 25 -6.97 -5.62 -9.11
CA THR A 25 -7.53 -5.25 -10.41
C THR A 25 -8.23 -3.89 -10.32
N ARG A 26 -8.86 -3.45 -11.41
CA ARG A 26 -9.68 -2.24 -11.38
C ARG A 26 -10.90 -2.38 -10.45
N ALA A 27 -11.41 -3.61 -10.27
CA ALA A 27 -12.54 -3.86 -9.38
C ALA A 27 -12.21 -3.56 -7.90
N SER A 28 -10.94 -3.73 -7.53
CA SER A 28 -10.43 -3.43 -6.18
C SER A 28 -10.48 -1.95 -5.78
N GLU A 29 -10.73 -1.06 -6.75
CA GLU A 29 -10.65 0.39 -6.54
C GLU A 29 -11.58 0.88 -5.43
N GLN A 30 -12.85 0.47 -5.47
CA GLN A 30 -13.86 0.96 -4.53
C GLN A 30 -13.52 0.52 -3.11
N ASP A 31 -13.06 -0.72 -2.93
CA ASP A 31 -12.72 -1.26 -1.62
C ASP A 31 -11.44 -0.62 -1.05
N LEU A 32 -10.41 -0.43 -1.86
CA LEU A 32 -9.14 0.18 -1.43
C LEU A 32 -9.25 1.68 -1.19
N LEU A 33 -9.71 2.44 -2.19
CA LEU A 33 -9.79 3.90 -2.09
C LEU A 33 -10.95 4.32 -1.19
N GLY A 34 -12.06 3.59 -1.19
CA GLY A 34 -13.20 3.89 -0.31
C GLY A 34 -12.80 3.77 1.16
N ARG A 35 -12.15 2.67 1.56
CA ARG A 35 -11.67 2.49 2.94
C ARG A 35 -10.62 3.53 3.31
N PHE A 36 -9.67 3.84 2.41
CA PHE A 36 -8.66 4.87 2.68
C PHE A 36 -9.26 6.28 2.85
N THR A 37 -10.22 6.67 2.00
CA THR A 37 -10.78 8.04 1.99
C THR A 37 -11.88 8.27 3.02
N VAL A 38 -12.64 7.24 3.40
CA VAL A 38 -13.67 7.33 4.44
C VAL A 38 -13.03 7.43 5.83
N GLU A 39 -11.90 6.76 6.05
CA GLU A 39 -11.17 6.74 7.33
C GLU A 39 -10.19 7.92 7.48
N ASN A 40 -10.59 9.10 6.99
CA ASN A 40 -9.82 10.37 6.92
C ASN A 40 -9.42 10.97 8.30
N GLU A 41 -9.18 10.15 9.31
CA GLU A 41 -8.23 10.50 10.35
C GLU A 41 -6.89 10.79 9.65
N GLN A 42 -6.28 11.95 9.88
CA GLN A 42 -5.00 12.33 9.30
C GLN A 42 -3.89 11.37 9.78
N ILE A 43 -3.82 10.19 9.19
CA ILE A 43 -2.79 9.21 9.51
C ILE A 43 -1.46 9.67 8.93
N ARG A 44 -0.40 9.50 9.73
CA ARG A 44 0.97 9.82 9.33
C ARG A 44 1.58 8.70 8.50
N PHE A 45 1.14 7.46 8.72
CA PHE A 45 1.76 6.27 8.14
C PHE A 45 0.71 5.31 7.55
N LEU A 46 0.92 4.93 6.30
CA LEU A 46 0.20 3.86 5.62
C LEU A 46 1.21 2.77 5.25
N ALA A 47 0.94 1.54 5.63
CA ALA A 47 1.83 0.40 5.34
C ALA A 47 1.03 -0.65 4.56
N LEU A 48 1.50 -1.07 3.39
CA LEU A 48 0.84 -2.05 2.52
C LEU A 48 1.61 -3.37 2.51
N ASP A 49 0.97 -4.43 2.99
CA ASP A 49 1.47 -5.79 2.87
C ASP A 49 0.90 -6.43 1.60
N LEU A 50 1.78 -6.70 0.62
CA LEU A 50 1.42 -7.33 -0.64
C LEU A 50 1.85 -8.81 -0.70
N THR A 51 2.26 -9.41 0.42
CA THR A 51 2.81 -10.79 0.47
C THR A 51 1.84 -11.84 -0.07
N GLU A 52 0.54 -11.61 0.11
CA GLU A 52 -0.53 -12.52 -0.35
C GLU A 52 -1.25 -12.02 -1.62
N VAL A 53 -0.70 -11.01 -2.29
CA VAL A 53 -1.19 -10.59 -3.60
C VAL A 53 -0.67 -11.54 -4.67
N ALA A 54 -1.58 -12.35 -5.21
CA ALA A 54 -1.26 -13.32 -6.25
C ALA A 54 -0.99 -12.65 -7.60
N TYR A 55 -1.70 -11.54 -7.90
CA TYR A 55 -1.65 -10.92 -9.21
C TYR A 55 -2.01 -9.43 -9.18
N ILE A 56 -1.34 -8.62 -10.01
CA ILE A 56 -1.63 -7.20 -10.22
C ILE A 56 -1.69 -6.95 -11.73
N ASN A 57 -2.85 -6.55 -12.25
CA ASN A 57 -2.98 -6.13 -13.65
C ASN A 57 -2.79 -4.61 -13.82
N SER A 58 -2.92 -4.12 -15.05
CA SER A 58 -2.80 -2.68 -15.35
C SER A 58 -3.81 -1.82 -14.59
N GLY A 59 -5.03 -2.32 -14.38
CA GLY A 59 -6.06 -1.68 -13.57
C GLY A 59 -5.66 -1.60 -12.09
N GLY A 60 -5.17 -2.70 -11.52
CA GLY A 60 -4.68 -2.75 -10.14
C GLY A 60 -3.49 -1.82 -9.90
N MET A 61 -2.55 -1.76 -10.86
CA MET A 61 -1.44 -0.81 -10.79
C MET A 61 -1.94 0.64 -10.76
N ALA A 62 -2.94 0.96 -11.59
CA ALA A 62 -3.53 2.30 -11.60
C ALA A 62 -4.22 2.64 -10.26
N VAL A 63 -4.84 1.66 -9.59
CA VAL A 63 -5.40 1.82 -8.23
C VAL A 63 -4.30 2.10 -7.22
N LEU A 64 -3.20 1.33 -7.22
CA LEU A 64 -2.06 1.56 -6.31
C LEU A 64 -1.44 2.95 -6.51
N ILE A 65 -1.28 3.40 -7.76
CA ILE A 65 -0.79 4.74 -8.07
C ILE A 65 -1.73 5.81 -7.51
N ARG A 66 -3.06 5.66 -7.69
CA ARG A 66 -4.04 6.60 -7.15
C ARG A 66 -3.99 6.66 -5.63
N LEU A 67 -3.92 5.50 -4.97
CA LEU A 67 -3.80 5.41 -3.51
C LEU A 67 -2.55 6.13 -3.02
N ALA A 68 -1.38 5.79 -3.57
CA ALA A 68 -0.11 6.38 -3.17
C ALA A 68 -0.06 7.90 -3.38
N ARG A 69 -0.59 8.40 -4.50
CA ARG A 69 -0.69 9.84 -4.75
C ARG A 69 -1.64 10.53 -3.78
N THR A 70 -2.74 9.88 -3.42
CA THR A 70 -3.71 10.42 -2.47
C THR A 70 -3.10 10.49 -1.07
N ALA A 71 -2.46 9.41 -0.61
CA ALA A 71 -1.74 9.38 0.66
C ALA A 71 -0.61 10.42 0.71
N LYS A 72 0.17 10.57 -0.37
CA LYS A 72 1.20 11.60 -0.42
C LYS A 72 0.62 13.01 -0.27
N LYS A 73 -0.50 13.29 -0.95
CA LYS A 73 -1.17 14.61 -0.89
C LYS A 73 -1.70 14.94 0.50
N SER A 74 -2.08 13.94 1.29
CA SER A 74 -2.47 14.12 2.70
C SER A 74 -1.29 14.20 3.67
N GLY A 75 -0.04 14.13 3.18
CA GLY A 75 1.15 14.12 4.02
C GLY A 75 1.44 12.75 4.67
N THR A 76 0.73 11.70 4.26
CA THR A 76 0.91 10.35 4.76
C THR A 76 2.11 9.70 4.07
N HIS A 77 3.02 9.12 4.86
CA HIS A 77 4.10 8.29 4.34
C HIS A 77 3.58 6.89 4.01
N THR A 78 3.82 6.42 2.78
CA THR A 78 3.40 5.08 2.34
C THR A 78 4.58 4.13 2.23
N PHE A 79 4.45 2.96 2.86
CA PHE A 79 5.43 1.87 2.85
C PHE A 79 4.83 0.64 2.21
N VAL A 80 5.63 -0.16 1.51
CA VAL A 80 5.19 -1.39 0.85
C VAL A 80 6.22 -2.49 1.04
N TRP A 81 5.77 -3.72 1.30
CA TRP A 81 6.60 -4.93 1.24
C TRP A 81 5.81 -6.09 0.63
N GLY A 82 6.46 -7.26 0.54
CA GLY A 82 5.79 -8.48 0.08
C GLY A 82 5.64 -8.58 -1.44
N ILE A 83 6.37 -7.76 -2.20
CA ILE A 83 6.36 -7.80 -3.67
C ILE A 83 7.46 -8.69 -4.23
N THR A 84 7.15 -9.36 -5.35
CA THR A 84 8.14 -10.11 -6.12
C THR A 84 9.08 -9.17 -6.87
N ALA A 85 10.25 -9.67 -7.30
CA ALA A 85 11.19 -8.90 -8.12
C ALA A 85 10.57 -8.39 -9.44
N HIS A 86 9.61 -9.13 -9.99
CA HIS A 86 8.85 -8.70 -11.16
C HIS A 86 8.04 -7.43 -10.88
N TYR A 87 7.25 -7.42 -9.80
CA TYR A 87 6.48 -6.25 -9.41
C TYR A 87 7.35 -5.09 -8.93
N GLU A 88 8.46 -5.37 -8.26
CA GLU A 88 9.43 -4.34 -7.86
C GLU A 88 9.97 -3.57 -9.08
N LYS A 89 10.32 -4.30 -10.16
CA LYS A 89 10.73 -3.69 -11.44
C LYS A 89 9.59 -2.89 -12.07
N LEU A 90 8.37 -3.42 -12.08
CA LEU A 90 7.21 -2.72 -12.63
C LEU A 90 6.90 -1.44 -11.85
N PHE A 91 6.93 -1.47 -10.52
CA PHE A 91 6.69 -0.32 -9.65
C PHE A 91 7.67 0.81 -9.95
N ARG A 92 8.96 0.49 -10.15
CA ARG A 92 9.96 1.46 -10.58
C ARG A 92 9.68 1.99 -11.98
N MET A 93 9.33 1.11 -12.93
CA MET A 93 9.07 1.49 -14.32
C MET A 93 7.89 2.46 -14.46
N VAL A 94 6.83 2.27 -13.68
CA VAL A 94 5.63 3.13 -13.72
C VAL A 94 5.71 4.34 -12.79
N GLY A 95 6.85 4.54 -12.10
CA GLY A 95 7.07 5.66 -11.18
C GLY A 95 6.33 5.55 -9.84
N LEU A 96 5.80 4.38 -9.48
CA LEU A 96 5.10 4.21 -8.19
C LEU A 96 6.03 4.48 -7.00
N THR A 97 7.32 4.18 -7.15
CA THR A 97 8.36 4.41 -6.13
C THR A 97 8.69 5.88 -5.87
N GLU A 98 8.10 6.82 -6.61
CA GLU A 98 8.14 8.25 -6.27
C GLU A 98 7.26 8.58 -5.06
N TRP A 99 6.24 7.76 -4.81
CA TRP A 99 5.19 7.99 -3.82
C TRP A 99 5.21 7.00 -2.66
N VAL A 100 5.80 5.82 -2.87
CA VAL A 100 5.91 4.76 -1.87
C VAL A 100 7.36 4.36 -1.64
N MET A 101 7.66 3.91 -0.42
CA MET A 101 8.95 3.33 -0.08
C MET A 101 8.84 1.80 0.00
N LEU A 102 9.74 1.10 -0.68
CA LEU A 102 9.76 -0.36 -0.72
C LEU A 102 10.69 -0.92 0.36
N TYR A 103 10.22 -1.94 1.07
CA TYR A 103 10.94 -2.61 2.15
C TYR A 103 10.91 -4.13 1.97
N PRO A 104 11.91 -4.84 2.52
CA PRO A 104 12.00 -6.29 2.37
C PRO A 104 10.93 -7.03 3.19
N ASN A 105 10.45 -6.45 4.30
CA ASN A 105 9.49 -7.06 5.21
C ASN A 105 8.87 -6.02 6.15
N GLU A 106 7.85 -6.47 6.90
CA GLU A 106 7.16 -5.65 7.91
C GLU A 106 8.13 -5.09 8.97
N PHE A 107 9.07 -5.92 9.45
CA PHE A 107 9.99 -5.50 10.51
C PHE A 107 10.79 -4.25 10.11
N ALA A 108 11.31 -4.20 8.88
CA ALA A 108 12.04 -3.04 8.38
C ALA A 108 11.15 -1.80 8.19
N VAL A 109 9.87 -1.99 7.84
CA VAL A 109 8.87 -0.91 7.79
C VAL A 109 8.63 -0.34 9.18
N MET A 110 8.43 -1.19 10.19
CA MET A 110 8.15 -0.75 11.56
C MET A 110 9.35 -0.02 12.16
N GLN A 111 10.58 -0.51 11.94
CA GLN A 111 11.79 0.22 12.33
C GLN A 111 11.86 1.61 11.68
N ARG A 112 11.47 1.74 10.41
CA ARG A 112 11.43 3.04 9.74
C ARG A 112 10.38 3.96 10.36
N ILE A 113 9.19 3.44 10.66
CA ILE A 113 8.10 4.21 11.27
C ILE A 113 8.52 4.72 12.65
N GLU A 114 9.12 3.86 13.48
CA GLU A 114 9.64 4.25 14.79
C GLU A 114 10.67 5.37 14.68
N ALA A 115 11.62 5.26 13.74
CA ALA A 115 12.63 6.29 13.51
C ALA A 115 12.04 7.64 13.06
N LEU A 116 10.94 7.62 12.30
CA LEU A 116 10.22 8.83 11.86
C LEU A 116 9.34 9.43 12.97
N GLY A 117 8.82 8.61 13.88
CA GLY A 117 7.96 9.06 14.98
C GLY A 117 8.72 9.75 16.13
N GLN A 118 10.04 9.60 16.17
CA GLN A 118 10.93 10.26 17.15
C GLN A 118 11.38 11.66 16.71
N GLN A 119 10.99 12.11 15.52
CA GLN A 119 11.28 13.46 14.99
C GLN A 119 10.12 14.42 15.24
#